data_AF-A0A1S1MX14-F1
#
_entry.id   AF-A0A1S1MX14-F1
#
_cell.length_a   1.000
_cell.length_b   1.000
_cell.length_c   1.000
_cell.angle_alpha   90.00
_cell.angle_beta   90.00
_cell.angle_gamma   90.00
#
_symmetry.space_group_name_H-M   'P 1'
#
loop_
_entity.id
_entity.type
_entity.pdbx_description
1 polymer ?
#
loop_
_entity_poly.entity_id
_entity_poly.type
_entity_poly.pdbx_seq_one_letter_code
_entity_poly.pdbx_strand_id
1 'polypeptide(L)'
;MTEKYEPLSPDFDKLIADYYEHFKSQAAKYYQPHKLTRRAATSASFFILISACYMLASLSLFQNTPVGSLSRLGDTLFFDIPYPKIATALLSLVIFAVAQLICKSTLCDRYRVYFFIVSTGLAALVFFEWQEVMPIFFALGLVIFILSYSINRKFGYTRAWSRNRLYAEKVRFLDARFKSGVIFRDKAHEELFKLLEQFEEQTHLDTMNDYISYGNSAFNVLKGLRK
;
A
#
# COMPACT_ATOMS: atom_id res chain seq x y z
N MET A 1 36.74 -2.29 0.47
CA MET A 1 36.30 -3.10 -0.67
C MET A 1 36.36 -2.21 -1.89
N THR A 2 37.39 -2.36 -2.72
CA THR A 2 37.51 -1.68 -4.00
C THR A 2 36.57 -2.40 -4.96
N GLU A 3 35.37 -1.86 -5.19
CA GLU A 3 34.56 -2.26 -6.34
C GLU A 3 35.43 -2.05 -7.58
N LYS A 4 35.81 -3.15 -8.24
CA LYS A 4 36.45 -3.08 -9.54
C LYS A 4 35.42 -2.47 -10.47
N TYR A 5 35.67 -1.24 -10.90
CA TYR A 5 34.92 -0.64 -12.00
C TYR A 5 35.11 -1.54 -13.22
N GLU A 6 34.08 -2.32 -13.55
CA GLU A 6 34.05 -3.05 -14.81
C GLU A 6 33.83 -2.01 -15.93
N PRO A 7 34.69 -2.00 -16.96
CA PRO A 7 34.48 -1.11 -18.10
C PRO A 7 33.12 -1.43 -18.73
N LEU A 8 32.36 -0.37 -19.01
CA LEU A 8 31.07 -0.48 -19.70
C LEU A 8 31.25 -1.29 -20.99
N SER A 9 30.30 -2.19 -21.26
CA SER A 9 30.35 -2.97 -22.49
C SER A 9 30.36 -2.03 -23.69
N PRO A 10 31.26 -2.21 -24.67
CA PRO A 10 31.22 -1.42 -25.90
C PRO A 10 29.97 -1.72 -26.73
N ASP A 11 29.29 -2.84 -26.47
CA ASP A 11 28.07 -3.23 -27.16
C ASP A 11 26.83 -2.56 -26.54
N PHE A 12 26.19 -1.69 -27.32
CA PHE A 12 25.00 -0.96 -26.90
C PHE A 12 23.82 -1.89 -26.62
N ASP A 13 23.64 -2.94 -27.42
CA ASP A 13 22.51 -3.85 -27.30
C ASP A 13 22.59 -4.64 -26.00
N LYS A 14 23.81 -5.04 -25.61
CA LYS A 14 24.05 -5.67 -24.31
C LYS A 14 23.83 -4.68 -23.17
N LEU A 15 24.38 -3.48 -23.30
CA LEU A 15 24.29 -2.43 -22.28
C LEU A 15 22.84 -2.06 -21.97
N ILE A 16 22.02 -1.86 -23.01
CA ILE A 16 20.62 -1.48 -22.85
C ILE A 16 19.76 -2.59 -22.26
N ALA A 17 20.05 -3.86 -22.61
CA ALA A 17 19.38 -5.02 -22.04
C ALA A 17 19.70 -5.18 -20.55
N ASP A 18 20.96 -5.01 -20.16
CA ASP A 18 21.40 -5.08 -18.76
C ASP A 18 20.70 -4.02 -17.90
N TYR A 19 20.64 -2.77 -18.37
CA TYR A 19 19.95 -1.70 -17.65
C TYR A 19 18.43 -1.88 -17.61
N TYR A 20 17.82 -2.41 -18.68
CA TYR A 20 16.39 -2.71 -18.69
C TYR A 20 16.05 -3.76 -17.63
N GLU A 21 16.79 -4.87 -17.58
CA GLU A 21 16.58 -5.92 -16.58
C GLU A 21 16.92 -5.44 -15.17
N HIS A 22 17.93 -4.58 -15.00
CA HIS A 22 18.21 -3.92 -13.73
C HIS A 22 16.98 -3.15 -13.22
N PHE A 23 16.45 -2.20 -13.99
CA PHE A 23 15.31 -1.39 -13.55
C PHE A 23 14.04 -2.21 -13.33
N LYS A 24 13.79 -3.22 -14.17
CA LYS A 24 12.67 -4.13 -14.02
C LYS A 24 12.78 -4.98 -12.74
N SER A 25 13.96 -5.51 -12.45
CA SER A 25 14.24 -6.24 -11.21
C SER A 25 14.05 -5.35 -9.98
N GLN A 26 14.56 -4.11 -10.01
CA GLN A 26 14.35 -3.16 -8.93
C GLN A 26 12.87 -2.81 -8.75
N ALA A 27 12.14 -2.56 -9.84
CA ALA A 27 10.69 -2.32 -9.77
C ALA A 27 9.96 -3.52 -9.15
N ALA A 28 10.31 -4.75 -9.50
CA ALA A 28 9.70 -5.95 -8.95
C ALA A 28 9.87 -6.07 -7.43
N LYS A 29 11.03 -5.68 -6.88
CA LYS A 29 11.28 -5.66 -5.43
C LYS A 29 10.31 -4.76 -4.67
N TYR A 30 9.99 -3.59 -5.25
CA TYR A 30 9.09 -2.62 -4.63
C TYR A 30 7.60 -2.86 -4.95
N TYR A 31 7.29 -3.72 -5.92
CA TYR A 31 5.91 -3.99 -6.37
C TYR A 31 4.99 -4.45 -5.23
N GLN A 32 5.38 -5.52 -4.53
CA GLN A 32 4.54 -6.08 -3.47
C GLN A 32 4.41 -5.13 -2.26
N PRO A 33 5.49 -4.54 -1.73
CA PRO A 33 5.39 -3.58 -0.63
C PRO A 33 4.50 -2.37 -0.94
N HIS A 34 4.65 -1.73 -2.10
CA HIS A 34 3.81 -0.57 -2.43
C HIS A 34 2.33 -0.96 -2.56
N LYS A 35 2.05 -2.15 -3.11
CA LYS A 35 0.68 -2.61 -3.35
C LYS A 35 -0.01 -2.93 -2.02
N LEU A 36 0.73 -3.55 -1.09
CA LEU A 36 0.24 -3.88 0.24
C LEU A 36 -0.05 -2.61 1.04
N THR A 37 0.89 -1.67 1.14
CA THR A 37 0.70 -0.44 1.93
C THR A 37 -0.43 0.42 1.38
N ARG A 38 -0.55 0.54 0.05
CA ARG A 38 -1.67 1.27 -0.56
C ARG A 38 -3.01 0.59 -0.31
N ARG A 39 -3.10 -0.73 -0.49
CA ARG A 39 -4.35 -1.47 -0.24
C ARG A 39 -4.77 -1.41 1.21
N ALA A 40 -3.82 -1.59 2.14
CA ALA A 40 -4.08 -1.47 3.57
C ALA A 40 -4.59 -0.06 3.93
N ALA A 41 -3.93 0.99 3.43
CA ALA A 41 -4.38 2.37 3.64
C ALA A 41 -5.77 2.62 3.04
N THR A 42 -6.04 2.18 1.80
CA THR A 42 -7.35 2.36 1.16
C THR A 42 -8.45 1.61 1.91
N SER A 43 -8.23 0.34 2.27
CA SER A 43 -9.19 -0.42 3.07
C SER A 43 -9.44 0.23 4.42
N ALA A 44 -8.40 0.70 5.10
CA ALA A 44 -8.53 1.43 6.34
C ALA A 44 -9.34 2.72 6.17
N SER A 45 -9.13 3.49 5.09
CA SER A 45 -9.94 4.68 4.80
C SER A 45 -11.43 4.37 4.65
N PHE A 46 -11.78 3.26 4.00
CA PHE A 46 -13.18 2.83 3.93
C PHE A 46 -13.77 2.54 5.31
N PHE A 47 -13.05 1.79 6.16
CA PHE A 47 -13.50 1.53 7.53
C PHE A 47 -13.63 2.80 8.37
N ILE A 48 -12.65 3.71 8.28
CA ILE A 48 -12.68 5.00 8.96
C ILE A 48 -13.91 5.81 8.53
N LEU A 49 -14.17 5.91 7.22
CA LEU A 49 -15.28 6.70 6.69
C LEU A 49 -16.62 6.14 7.13
N ILE A 50 -16.83 4.83 7.02
CA ILE A 50 -18.08 4.18 7.44
C ILE A 50 -18.29 4.37 8.94
N SER A 51 -17.27 4.13 9.75
CA SER A 51 -17.34 4.28 11.21
C SER A 51 -17.58 5.74 11.61
N ALA A 52 -16.93 6.69 10.95
CA ALA A 52 -17.12 8.11 11.19
C ALA A 52 -18.54 8.56 10.83
N CYS A 53 -19.06 8.15 9.68
CA CYS A 53 -20.43 8.44 9.28
C CYS A 53 -21.45 7.87 10.29
N TYR A 54 -21.23 6.65 10.77
CA TYR A 54 -22.09 6.05 11.79
C TYR A 54 -22.03 6.82 13.12
N MET A 55 -20.82 7.12 13.62
CA MET A 55 -20.63 7.86 14.86
C MET A 55 -21.21 9.29 14.79
N LEU A 56 -21.10 9.95 13.64
CA LEU A 56 -21.72 11.25 13.41
C LEU A 56 -23.25 11.14 13.39
N ALA A 57 -23.79 10.10 12.75
CA ALA A 57 -25.24 9.84 12.72
C ALA A 57 -25.83 9.48 14.10
N SER A 58 -25.01 8.99 15.04
CA SER A 58 -25.43 8.70 16.42
C SER A 58 -25.42 9.92 17.35
N LEU A 59 -24.87 11.06 16.93
CA LEU A 59 -24.91 12.28 17.75
C LEU A 59 -26.34 12.80 17.89
N SER A 60 -26.69 13.30 19.07
CA SER A 60 -28.03 13.84 19.40
C SER A 60 -28.50 14.91 18.42
N LEU A 61 -27.56 15.69 17.86
CA LEU A 61 -27.78 16.71 16.85
C LEU A 61 -28.42 16.19 15.55
N PHE A 62 -28.22 14.92 15.20
CA PHE A 62 -28.68 14.34 13.93
C PHE A 62 -29.87 13.38 14.09
N GLN A 63 -30.34 13.11 15.31
CA GLN A 63 -31.38 12.11 15.60
C GLN A 63 -32.73 12.36 14.89
N ASN A 64 -33.04 13.61 14.57
CA ASN A 64 -34.29 14.01 13.88
C ASN A 64 -34.08 14.27 12.38
N THR A 65 -32.91 13.97 11.84
CA THR A 65 -32.59 14.17 10.42
C THR A 65 -32.58 12.83 9.67
N PRO A 66 -32.67 12.83 8.33
CA PRO A 66 -32.48 11.61 7.54
C PRO A 66 -31.15 10.92 7.83
N VAL A 67 -30.12 11.67 8.25
CA VAL A 67 -28.82 11.14 8.65
C VAL A 67 -28.91 10.29 9.93
N GLY A 68 -29.75 10.67 10.89
CA GLY A 68 -30.01 9.87 12.10
C GLY A 68 -30.77 8.56 11.83
N SER A 69 -31.36 8.39 10.64
CA SER A 69 -31.92 7.08 10.23
C SER A 69 -30.82 6.08 9.85
N LEU A 70 -29.61 6.55 9.53
CA LEU A 70 -28.47 5.71 9.18
C LEU A 70 -27.93 4.94 10.40
N SER A 71 -27.95 5.55 11.59
CA SER A 71 -27.58 4.86 12.84
C SER A 71 -28.61 3.78 13.20
N ARG A 72 -29.91 4.08 12.98
CA ARG A 72 -31.02 3.11 13.11
C ARG A 72 -30.99 1.98 12.07
N LEU A 73 -30.28 2.16 10.96
CA LEU A 73 -30.10 1.12 9.93
C LEU A 73 -29.27 -0.05 10.49
N GLY A 74 -28.28 0.25 11.33
CA GLY A 74 -27.52 -0.76 12.08
C GLY A 74 -28.40 -1.56 13.04
N ASP A 75 -29.39 -0.90 13.65
CA ASP A 75 -30.34 -1.51 14.59
C ASP A 75 -31.43 -2.34 13.89
N THR A 76 -31.69 -2.10 12.59
CA THR A 76 -32.79 -2.73 11.81
C THR A 76 -32.33 -3.82 10.82
N LEU A 77 -31.04 -3.92 10.52
CA LEU A 77 -30.52 -4.84 9.49
C LEU A 77 -30.43 -6.32 9.91
N PHE A 78 -30.66 -6.68 11.18
CA PHE A 78 -30.63 -8.07 11.63
C PHE A 78 -31.90 -8.48 12.36
N PHE A 79 -32.87 -8.95 11.57
CA PHE A 79 -33.96 -9.83 12.00
C PHE A 79 -33.42 -10.96 12.90
N ASP A 80 -34.11 -11.22 14.02
CA ASP A 80 -34.10 -12.46 14.82
C ASP A 80 -33.42 -13.65 14.11
N ILE A 81 -32.10 -13.82 14.28
CA ILE A 81 -31.39 -15.00 13.78
C ILE A 81 -31.38 -16.02 14.92
N PRO A 82 -32.09 -17.15 14.81
CA PRO A 82 -32.13 -18.15 15.87
C PRO A 82 -30.73 -18.78 16.09
N TYR A 83 -30.37 -18.89 17.37
CA TYR A 83 -29.16 -19.48 17.95
C TYR A 83 -28.48 -20.65 17.18
N PRO A 84 -29.18 -21.65 16.59
CA PRO A 84 -28.53 -22.73 15.85
C PRO A 84 -27.66 -22.30 14.64
N LYS A 85 -27.89 -21.11 14.05
CA LYS A 85 -27.06 -20.61 12.94
C LYS A 85 -25.71 -20.01 13.40
N ILE A 86 -25.63 -19.58 14.66
CA ILE A 86 -24.40 -19.09 15.31
C ILE A 86 -23.40 -20.26 15.46
N ALA A 87 -23.89 -21.45 15.83
CA ALA A 87 -23.08 -22.65 15.94
C ALA A 87 -22.50 -23.12 14.59
N THR A 88 -23.28 -23.06 13.51
CA THR A 88 -22.79 -23.39 12.16
C THR A 88 -21.78 -22.38 11.63
N ALA A 89 -21.94 -21.10 11.96
CA ALA A 89 -20.99 -20.06 11.60
C ALA A 89 -19.67 -20.19 12.38
N LEU A 90 -19.73 -20.44 13.70
CA LEU A 90 -18.55 -20.72 14.52
C LEU A 90 -17.82 -21.99 14.05
N LEU A 91 -18.55 -23.05 13.69
CA LEU A 91 -17.97 -24.28 13.14
C LEU A 91 -17.25 -24.00 11.81
N SER A 92 -17.83 -23.17 10.93
CA SER A 92 -17.17 -22.77 9.67
C SER A 92 -15.91 -21.93 9.90
N LEU A 93 -15.90 -21.08 10.94
CA LEU A 93 -14.76 -20.25 11.34
C LEU A 93 -13.63 -21.10 11.96
N VAL A 94 -13.98 -22.15 12.72
CA VAL A 94 -13.04 -23.13 13.29
C VAL A 94 -12.47 -24.05 12.22
N ILE A 95 -13.29 -24.61 11.32
CA ILE A 95 -12.82 -25.43 10.18
C ILE A 95 -11.89 -24.60 9.29
N PHE A 96 -12.19 -23.31 9.11
CA PHE A 96 -11.35 -22.40 8.35
C PHE A 96 -10.04 -22.06 9.08
N ALA A 97 -10.06 -21.83 10.39
CA ALA A 97 -8.85 -21.64 11.19
C ALA A 97 -7.93 -22.87 11.17
N VAL A 98 -8.50 -24.07 11.17
CA VAL A 98 -7.76 -25.34 11.02
C VAL A 98 -7.17 -25.47 9.61
N ALA A 99 -7.93 -25.15 8.55
CA ALA A 99 -7.41 -25.12 7.18
C ALA A 99 -6.28 -24.08 7.00
N GLN A 100 -6.36 -22.96 7.72
CA GLN A 100 -5.30 -21.95 7.79
C GLN A 100 -4.08 -22.40 8.60
N LEU A 101 -4.17 -23.41 9.46
CA LEU A 101 -2.98 -23.94 10.15
C LEU A 101 -2.15 -24.87 9.24
N ILE A 102 -2.79 -25.47 8.22
CA ILE A 102 -2.21 -26.53 7.37
C ILE A 102 -1.41 -25.96 6.18
N CYS A 103 -1.71 -24.75 5.69
CA CYS A 103 -1.04 -24.20 4.50
C CYS A 103 0.35 -23.59 4.86
N LYS A 104 1.46 -24.17 4.38
CA LYS A 104 2.81 -23.94 4.93
C LYS A 104 3.73 -23.10 4.02
N SER A 105 3.21 -22.02 3.42
CA SER A 105 3.94 -21.20 2.44
C SER A 105 4.14 -19.75 2.92
N THR A 106 5.37 -19.24 2.83
CA THR A 106 5.81 -17.90 3.27
C THR A 106 5.17 -16.74 2.49
N LEU A 107 4.60 -16.99 1.30
CA LEU A 107 3.76 -16.04 0.57
C LEU A 107 2.32 -15.98 1.11
N CYS A 108 1.87 -17.06 1.76
CA CYS A 108 0.55 -17.16 2.38
C CYS A 108 0.45 -16.29 3.63
N ASP A 109 1.53 -16.12 4.40
CA ASP A 109 1.49 -15.41 5.69
C ASP A 109 1.12 -13.92 5.60
N ARG A 110 1.44 -13.23 4.49
CA ARG A 110 1.05 -11.81 4.33
C ARG A 110 -0.39 -11.62 3.86
N TYR A 111 -0.89 -12.52 3.00
CA TYR A 111 -2.30 -12.52 2.61
C TYR A 111 -3.20 -13.03 3.73
N ARG A 112 -2.69 -13.92 4.59
CA ARG A 112 -3.35 -14.38 5.82
C ARG A 112 -3.66 -13.24 6.77
N VAL A 113 -2.71 -12.36 7.04
CA VAL A 113 -2.93 -11.23 7.97
C VAL A 113 -3.98 -10.27 7.42
N TYR A 114 -3.90 -9.92 6.13
CA TYR A 114 -4.90 -9.05 5.51
C TYR A 114 -6.28 -9.71 5.46
N PHE A 115 -6.36 -10.98 5.07
CA PHE A 115 -7.60 -11.73 5.02
C PHE A 115 -8.19 -11.96 6.41
N PHE A 116 -7.36 -12.19 7.44
CA PHE A 116 -7.76 -12.29 8.84
C PHE A 116 -8.32 -10.95 9.34
N ILE A 117 -7.65 -9.83 9.09
CA ILE A 117 -8.17 -8.50 9.48
C ILE A 117 -9.52 -8.22 8.80
N VAL A 118 -9.65 -8.53 7.50
CA VAL A 118 -10.89 -8.31 6.75
C VAL A 118 -12.01 -9.26 7.16
N SER A 119 -11.72 -10.56 7.39
CA SER A 119 -12.72 -11.56 7.79
C SER A 119 -13.14 -11.42 9.25
N THR A 120 -12.21 -11.10 10.16
CA THR A 120 -12.53 -10.71 11.54
C THR A 120 -13.29 -9.38 11.55
N GLY A 121 -12.94 -8.47 10.63
CA GLY A 121 -13.69 -7.25 10.36
C GLY A 121 -15.15 -7.52 10.01
N LEU A 122 -15.38 -8.33 8.97
CA LEU A 122 -16.71 -8.75 8.52
C LEU A 122 -17.47 -9.56 9.57
N ALA A 123 -16.79 -10.44 10.31
CA ALA A 123 -17.39 -11.18 11.41
C ALA A 123 -17.87 -10.23 12.52
N ALA A 124 -17.04 -9.25 12.90
CA ALA A 124 -17.45 -8.30 13.93
C ALA A 124 -18.64 -7.41 13.50
N LEU A 125 -18.77 -7.12 12.20
CA LEU A 125 -19.95 -6.43 11.64
C LEU A 125 -21.25 -7.25 11.76
N VAL A 126 -21.15 -8.57 11.92
CA VAL A 126 -22.31 -9.50 12.01
C VAL A 126 -22.64 -9.85 13.46
N PHE A 127 -21.66 -9.86 14.36
CA PHE A 127 -21.81 -10.44 15.71
C PHE A 127 -21.86 -9.44 16.86
N PHE A 128 -21.55 -8.15 16.63
CA PHE A 128 -21.54 -7.16 17.71
C PHE A 128 -22.49 -5.99 17.46
N GLU A 129 -22.96 -5.40 18.56
CA GLU A 129 -23.70 -4.14 18.51
C GLU A 129 -22.83 -3.05 17.90
N TRP A 130 -23.32 -2.47 16.80
CA TRP A 130 -22.56 -1.52 15.99
C TRP A 130 -22.17 -0.27 16.79
N GLN A 131 -22.93 0.10 17.82
CA GLN A 131 -22.61 1.22 18.72
C GLN A 131 -21.29 1.03 19.46
N GLU A 132 -20.99 -0.18 19.93
CA GLU A 132 -19.77 -0.47 20.69
C GLU A 132 -18.57 -0.73 19.79
N VAL A 133 -18.83 -1.23 18.57
CA VAL A 133 -17.78 -1.71 17.66
C VAL A 133 -17.29 -0.64 16.69
N MET A 134 -18.15 0.28 16.22
CA MET A 134 -17.73 1.34 15.31
C MET A 134 -16.58 2.22 15.85
N PRO A 135 -16.54 2.63 17.14
CA PRO A 135 -15.41 3.38 17.69
C PRO A 135 -14.09 2.59 17.64
N ILE A 136 -14.13 1.28 17.88
CA ILE A 136 -12.97 0.40 17.84
C ILE A 136 -12.46 0.25 16.39
N PHE A 137 -13.37 0.06 15.43
CA PHE A 137 -13.05 0.00 14.01
C PHE A 137 -12.47 1.31 13.49
N PHE A 138 -13.00 2.44 13.95
CA PHE A 138 -12.47 3.76 13.64
C PHE A 138 -11.03 3.92 14.15
N ALA A 139 -10.77 3.56 15.41
CA ALA A 139 -9.44 3.65 16.02
C ALA A 139 -8.42 2.72 15.34
N LEU A 140 -8.79 1.44 15.11
CA LEU A 140 -7.96 0.48 14.39
C LEU A 140 -7.70 0.92 12.95
N GLY A 141 -8.74 1.38 12.26
CA GLY A 141 -8.63 1.95 10.92
C GLY A 141 -7.63 3.09 10.88
N LEU A 142 -7.71 4.05 11.81
CA LEU A 142 -6.76 5.16 11.92
C LEU A 142 -5.32 4.67 12.12
N VAL A 143 -5.10 3.72 13.04
CA VAL A 143 -3.77 3.16 13.29
C VAL A 143 -3.21 2.48 12.04
N ILE A 144 -4.00 1.62 11.38
CA ILE A 144 -3.58 0.94 10.15
C ILE A 144 -3.30 1.96 9.05
N PHE A 145 -4.13 2.99 8.90
CA PHE A 145 -3.95 4.05 7.91
C PHE A 145 -2.65 4.82 8.14
N ILE A 146 -2.43 5.30 9.37
CA ILE A 146 -1.23 6.05 9.77
C ILE A 146 0.02 5.20 9.57
N LEU A 147 0.02 3.95 10.04
CA LEU A 147 1.17 3.05 9.89
C LEU A 147 1.45 2.72 8.43
N SER A 148 0.42 2.38 7.65
CA SER A 148 0.57 2.04 6.23
C SER A 148 1.10 3.22 5.42
N TYR A 149 0.57 4.42 5.68
CA TYR A 149 1.05 5.67 5.09
C TYR A 149 2.49 5.98 5.51
N SER A 150 2.81 5.87 6.80
CA SER A 150 4.14 6.18 7.33
C SER A 150 5.19 5.22 6.81
N ILE A 151 4.89 3.91 6.75
CA ILE A 151 5.79 2.89 6.18
C ILE A 151 6.03 3.17 4.70
N ASN A 152 4.96 3.43 3.93
CA ASN A 152 5.09 3.72 2.50
C ASN A 152 5.93 4.98 2.24
N ARG A 153 5.80 6.00 3.09
CA ARG A 153 6.54 7.26 2.98
C ARG A 153 7.99 7.14 3.47
N LYS A 154 8.23 6.48 4.60
CA LYS A 154 9.57 6.26 5.17
C LYS A 154 10.47 5.44 4.26
N PHE A 155 9.93 4.38 3.67
CA PHE A 155 10.69 3.50 2.77
C PHE A 155 10.51 3.85 1.28
N GLY A 156 9.73 4.88 0.96
CA GLY A 156 9.53 5.36 -0.40
C GLY A 156 9.00 4.32 -1.40
N TYR A 157 8.32 3.25 -0.96
CA TYR A 157 8.00 2.08 -1.83
C TYR A 157 7.27 2.46 -3.11
N THR A 158 6.26 3.33 -3.02
CA THR A 158 5.50 3.79 -4.18
C THR A 158 6.37 4.59 -5.15
N ARG A 159 7.23 5.48 -4.61
CA ARG A 159 8.09 6.34 -5.43
C ARG A 159 9.21 5.53 -6.09
N ALA A 160 9.87 4.67 -5.33
CA ALA A 160 10.89 3.74 -5.83
C ALA A 160 10.32 2.80 -6.90
N TRP A 161 9.12 2.23 -6.70
CA TRP A 161 8.46 1.42 -7.71
C TRP A 161 8.16 2.23 -8.99
N SER A 162 7.52 3.38 -8.85
CA SER A 162 7.12 4.23 -9.98
C SER A 162 8.33 4.70 -10.79
N ARG A 163 9.42 5.09 -10.11
CA ARG A 163 10.66 5.53 -10.74
C ARG A 163 11.30 4.40 -11.53
N ASN A 164 11.59 3.27 -10.90
CA ASN A 164 12.22 2.13 -11.58
C ASN A 164 11.39 1.65 -12.78
N ARG A 165 10.05 1.62 -12.66
CA ARG A 165 9.17 1.27 -13.79
C ARG A 165 9.29 2.29 -14.94
N LEU A 166 9.25 3.58 -14.63
CA LEU A 166 9.37 4.65 -15.62
C LEU A 166 10.72 4.60 -16.34
N TYR A 167 11.82 4.37 -15.63
CA TYR A 167 13.14 4.28 -16.25
C TYR A 167 13.31 3.01 -17.09
N ALA A 168 12.72 1.87 -16.69
CA ALA A 168 12.63 0.70 -17.55
C ALA A 168 11.87 1.00 -18.86
N GLU A 169 10.77 1.76 -18.79
CA GLU A 169 10.01 2.20 -19.98
C GLU A 169 10.83 3.14 -20.88
N LYS A 170 11.55 4.12 -20.29
CA LYS A 170 12.42 5.03 -21.04
C LYS A 170 13.58 4.31 -21.73
N VAL A 171 14.21 3.35 -21.05
CA VAL A 171 15.27 2.50 -21.63
C VAL A 171 14.71 1.69 -22.81
N ARG A 172 13.52 1.09 -22.67
CA ARG A 172 12.88 0.36 -23.76
C ARG A 172 12.54 1.26 -24.97
N PHE A 173 12.15 2.51 -24.71
CA PHE A 173 11.90 3.49 -25.76
C PHE A 173 13.19 3.90 -26.49
N LEU A 174 14.29 4.01 -25.76
CA LEU A 174 15.61 4.26 -26.33
C LEU A 174 16.07 3.10 -27.22
N ASP A 175 15.89 1.86 -26.76
CA ASP A 175 16.18 0.64 -27.54
C ASP A 175 15.39 0.61 -28.84
N ALA A 176 14.09 0.92 -28.77
CA ALA A 176 13.25 1.00 -29.95
C ALA A 176 13.72 2.06 -30.96
N ARG A 177 14.14 3.25 -30.49
CA ARG A 177 14.67 4.32 -31.35
C ARG A 177 16.01 3.96 -32.01
N PHE A 178 16.86 3.24 -31.29
CA PHE A 178 18.12 2.75 -31.83
C PHE A 178 17.88 1.69 -32.91
N LYS A 179 17.06 0.66 -32.60
CA LYS A 179 16.71 -0.41 -33.55
C LYS A 179 15.95 0.08 -34.78
N SER A 180 15.17 1.15 -34.65
CA SER A 180 14.47 1.77 -35.78
C SER A 180 15.36 2.68 -36.62
N GLY A 181 16.64 2.87 -36.27
CA GLY A 181 17.57 3.75 -36.98
C GLY A 181 17.28 5.25 -36.80
N VAL A 182 16.43 5.63 -35.85
CA VAL A 182 16.11 7.05 -35.55
C VAL A 182 17.28 7.74 -34.85
N ILE A 183 18.05 6.97 -34.07
CA ILE A 183 19.29 7.41 -33.43
C ILE A 183 20.42 6.44 -33.75
N PHE A 184 21.63 6.98 -33.88
CA PHE A 184 22.85 6.20 -34.10
C PHE A 184 23.56 5.91 -32.78
N ARG A 185 24.53 4.99 -32.82
CA ARG A 185 25.21 4.43 -31.65
C ARG A 185 25.73 5.48 -30.66
N ASP A 186 26.43 6.52 -31.14
CA ASP A 186 27.05 7.51 -30.25
C ASP A 186 26.00 8.32 -29.49
N LYS A 187 24.96 8.78 -30.20
CA LYS A 187 23.82 9.48 -29.61
C LYS A 187 23.02 8.58 -28.67
N ALA A 188 22.90 7.29 -28.99
CA ALA A 188 22.19 6.33 -28.15
C ALA A 188 22.91 6.10 -26.82
N HIS A 189 24.25 6.02 -26.82
CA HIS A 189 25.05 5.96 -25.58
C HIS A 189 24.92 7.24 -24.77
N GLU A 190 25.02 8.41 -25.41
CA GLU A 190 24.85 9.71 -24.73
C GLU A 190 23.48 9.81 -24.05
N GLU A 191 22.40 9.48 -24.77
CA GLU A 191 21.04 9.50 -24.22
C GLU A 191 20.86 8.49 -23.07
N LEU A 192 21.50 7.31 -23.15
CA LEU A 192 21.48 6.32 -22.08
C LEU A 192 22.20 6.83 -20.83
N PHE A 193 23.40 7.39 -20.96
CA PHE A 193 24.15 7.92 -19.81
C PHE A 193 23.42 9.07 -19.14
N LYS A 194 22.85 9.99 -19.93
CA LYS A 194 22.03 11.08 -19.41
C LYS A 194 20.82 10.56 -18.63
N LEU A 195 20.21 9.48 -19.09
CA LEU A 195 19.08 8.84 -18.41
C LEU A 195 19.51 8.20 -17.09
N LEU A 196 20.71 7.62 -17.01
CA LEU A 196 21.27 7.07 -15.77
C LEU A 196 21.63 8.17 -14.76
N GLU A 197 22.25 9.25 -15.21
CA GLU A 197 22.55 10.43 -14.38
C GLU A 197 21.27 11.02 -13.78
N GLN A 198 20.24 11.23 -14.61
CA GLN A 198 18.92 11.67 -14.14
C GLN A 198 18.28 10.71 -13.13
N PHE A 199 18.49 9.39 -13.29
CA PHE A 199 17.98 8.40 -12.35
C PHE A 199 18.67 8.52 -10.99
N GLU A 200 19.98 8.71 -10.97
CA GLU A 200 20.77 8.87 -9.74
C GLU A 200 20.38 10.17 -9.01
N GLU A 201 20.32 11.29 -9.72
CA GLU A 201 19.89 12.58 -9.16
C GLU A 201 18.49 12.47 -8.55
N GLN A 202 17.53 11.90 -9.27
CA GLN A 202 16.18 11.71 -8.76
C GLN A 202 16.15 10.75 -7.57
N THR A 203 16.96 9.70 -7.59
CA THR A 203 17.07 8.77 -6.45
C THR A 203 17.59 9.47 -5.20
N HIS A 204 18.60 10.32 -5.35
CA HIS A 204 19.15 11.12 -4.26
C HIS A 204 18.14 12.13 -3.72
N LEU A 205 17.50 12.91 -4.61
CA LEU A 205 16.46 13.87 -4.25
C LEU A 205 15.30 13.21 -3.53
N ASP A 206 14.85 12.05 -4.01
CA ASP A 206 13.75 11.31 -3.40
C ASP A 206 14.09 10.86 -1.99
N THR A 207 15.29 10.32 -1.81
CA THR A 207 15.80 9.88 -0.50
C THR A 207 15.89 11.06 0.46
N MET A 208 16.50 12.17 0.03
CA MET A 208 16.64 13.37 0.84
C MET A 208 15.28 13.96 1.23
N ASN A 209 14.34 14.05 0.28
CA ASN A 209 12.99 14.56 0.52
C ASN A 209 12.20 13.68 1.50
N ASP A 210 12.38 12.36 1.45
CA ASP A 210 11.72 11.45 2.39
C ASP A 210 12.27 11.62 3.82
N TYR A 211 13.59 11.83 3.98
CA TYR A 211 14.19 12.16 5.28
C TYR A 211 13.75 13.52 5.81
N ILE A 212 13.80 14.58 4.99
CA ILE A 212 13.38 15.93 5.38
C ILE A 212 11.90 15.93 5.75
N SER A 213 11.06 15.30 4.93
CA SER A 213 9.62 15.25 5.20
C SER A 213 9.32 14.47 6.48
N TYR A 214 9.99 13.35 6.73
CA TYR A 214 9.75 12.56 7.94
C TYR A 214 10.20 13.32 9.20
N GLY A 215 11.38 13.95 9.16
CA GLY A 215 11.89 14.80 10.23
C GLY A 215 10.96 15.99 10.50
N ASN A 216 10.57 16.73 9.46
CA ASN A 216 9.70 17.88 9.59
C ASN A 216 8.29 17.50 10.06
N SER A 217 7.74 16.36 9.63
CA SER A 217 6.44 15.88 10.12
C SER A 217 6.49 15.52 11.61
N ALA A 218 7.55 14.85 12.08
CA ALA A 218 7.71 14.53 13.51
C ALA A 218 7.88 15.80 14.37
N PHE A 219 8.69 16.76 13.91
CA PHE A 219 8.90 18.02 14.62
C PHE A 219 7.67 18.94 14.60
N ASN A 220 6.88 18.95 13.53
CA ASN A 220 5.67 19.78 13.46
C ASN A 220 4.55 19.25 14.37
N VAL A 221 4.43 17.92 14.53
CA VAL A 221 3.50 17.33 15.51
C VAL A 221 3.93 17.66 16.93
N LEU A 222 5.22 17.55 17.25
CA LEU A 222 5.77 17.93 18.57
C LEU A 222 5.61 19.43 18.85
N LYS A 223 5.78 20.29 17.84
CA LYS A 223 5.53 21.73 17.96
C LYS A 223 4.05 22.07 18.11
N GLY A 224 3.17 21.32 17.45
CA GLY A 224 1.72 21.47 17.56
C GLY A 224 1.18 21.10 18.93
N LEU A 225 1.74 20.07 19.58
CA LEU A 225 1.38 19.65 20.95
C LEU A 225 1.90 20.59 22.06
N ARG A 226 2.81 21.51 21.72
CA ARG A 226 3.34 22.53 22.65
C ARG A 226 2.51 23.82 22.65
N LYS A 227 1.56 23.97 21.72
CA LYS A 227 0.57 25.06 21.69
C LYS A 227 -0.73 24.60 22.31
#